data_AF-A0A084WL80-F1
#
_entry.id   AF-A0A084WL80-F1
#
_cell.length_a   1.000
_cell.length_b   1.000
_cell.length_c   1.000
_cell.angle_alpha   90.00
_cell.angle_beta   90.00
_cell.angle_gamma   90.00
#
_symmetry.space_group_name_H-M   'P 1'
#
loop_
_entity.id
_entity.type
_entity.pdbx_description
1 polymer ?
#
loop_
_entity_poly.entity_id
_entity_poly.type
_entity_poly.pdbx_seq_one_letter_code
_entity_poly.pdbx_strand_id
1 'polypeptide(L)'
;MAMARFLLAVGAIVILWHSGECVHHRNAFDGISGCLQFDNVPGYHDPQLYIPTSLFRNMVRTPHSRILRMGIVGVNDGIFRYGRSAFPANGEQVVESVLGGWSNTKSAGRLQVRRRNIENTVLKETETPRIMSGSRPLVFKMEVFDNAIKGCRQFDNVPGYNDTQVYMATTTFANVGRTSNSRSFRFGIVGPNDGIIRFGRSTYPFDEAVVELVVGGWRNTQSVARRQTRRRDHTYNNVLLKEASTPQLLCRSRPLLFRIDNGRVQLTKDGERRPFFEYSDSQYAIPADYIAFVKFDVNLIYFYDCPLEDESVDSGDSVLLRCSLA
;
A
#
# COMPACT_ATOMS: atom_id res chain seq x y z
N MET A 1 -11.93 -17.02 10.92
CA MET A 1 -12.70 -15.75 10.86
C MET A 1 -11.87 -14.79 10.02
N ALA A 2 -12.40 -14.28 8.91
CA ALA A 2 -11.62 -13.51 7.93
C ALA A 2 -11.10 -12.19 8.54
N MET A 3 -9.80 -11.93 8.39
CA MET A 3 -9.18 -10.68 8.80
C MET A 3 -9.65 -9.58 7.84
N ALA A 4 -10.56 -8.70 8.29
CA ALA A 4 -11.02 -7.59 7.48
C ALA A 4 -9.90 -6.53 7.42
N ARG A 5 -9.25 -6.41 6.26
CA ARG A 5 -8.28 -5.35 5.96
C ARG A 5 -8.98 -4.29 5.12
N PHE A 6 -8.97 -3.05 5.58
CA PHE A 6 -9.53 -1.93 4.84
C PHE A 6 -8.38 -1.00 4.45
N LEU A 7 -8.20 -0.79 3.15
CA LEU A 7 -7.26 0.19 2.62
C LEU A 7 -8.02 1.36 2.03
N LEU A 8 -7.67 2.56 2.47
CA LEU A 8 -8.19 3.81 1.94
C LEU A 8 -7.00 4.62 1.42
N ALA A 9 -6.79 4.56 0.11
CA ALA A 9 -5.70 5.28 -0.55
C ALA A 9 -6.10 6.74 -0.79
N VAL A 10 -5.46 7.67 -0.10
CA VAL A 10 -5.68 9.11 -0.21
C VAL A 10 -4.33 9.82 -0.21
N GLY A 11 -4.25 11.12 -0.54
CA GLY A 11 -2.98 11.87 -0.64
C GLY A 11 -2.02 11.76 0.57
N ALA A 12 -2.50 11.26 1.72
CA ALA A 12 -1.73 10.42 2.64
C ALA A 12 -2.49 9.08 2.79
N ILE A 13 -1.86 7.97 2.43
CA ILE A 13 -2.55 6.67 2.30
C ILE A 13 -2.72 6.07 3.69
N VAL A 14 -3.95 5.60 4.00
CA VAL A 14 -4.29 4.98 5.28
C VAL A 14 -4.55 3.48 5.14
N ILE A 15 -3.73 2.71 5.84
CA ILE A 15 -3.93 1.27 6.00
C ILE A 15 -4.51 1.00 7.38
N LEU A 16 -5.67 0.35 7.42
CA LEU A 16 -6.31 -0.11 8.64
C LEU A 16 -6.12 -1.61 8.83
N TRP A 17 -5.49 -1.97 9.95
CA TRP A 17 -5.33 -3.35 10.39
C TRP A 17 -6.23 -3.60 11.59
N HIS A 18 -7.15 -4.55 11.47
CA HIS A 18 -7.81 -5.11 12.64
C HIS A 18 -6.79 -5.94 13.43
N SER A 19 -6.61 -5.63 14.72
CA SER A 19 -5.81 -6.48 15.61
C SER A 19 -6.61 -7.74 15.94
N GLY A 20 -6.57 -8.71 15.04
CA GLY A 20 -7.14 -10.03 15.24
C GLY A 20 -6.29 -10.84 16.19
N GLU A 21 -6.38 -10.53 17.49
CA GLU A 21 -6.04 -11.48 18.54
C GLU A 21 -7.27 -11.60 19.44
N CYS A 22 -8.04 -12.67 19.23
CA CYS A 22 -9.01 -13.16 20.21
C CYS A 22 -8.24 -13.75 21.41
N VAL A 23 -7.47 -12.93 22.11
CA VAL A 23 -7.11 -13.23 23.49
C VAL A 23 -8.39 -13.02 24.30
N HIS A 24 -8.72 -13.96 25.17
CA HIS A 24 -9.79 -13.83 26.16
C HIS A 24 -9.50 -12.65 27.09
N HIS A 25 -9.71 -11.42 26.60
CA HIS A 25 -9.67 -10.22 27.43
C HIS A 25 -10.94 -10.18 28.27
N ARG A 26 -10.78 -10.39 29.58
CA ARG A 26 -11.73 -9.88 30.57
C ARG A 26 -11.76 -8.37 30.38
N ASN A 27 -12.96 -7.81 30.20
CA ASN A 27 -13.29 -6.41 29.91
C ASN A 27 -12.61 -5.80 28.66
N ALA A 28 -13.42 -5.40 27.68
CA ALA A 28 -12.96 -4.73 26.45
C ALA A 28 -12.24 -3.39 26.68
N PHE A 29 -12.26 -2.88 27.92
CA PHE A 29 -11.56 -1.67 28.37
C PHE A 29 -10.07 -1.90 28.62
N ASP A 30 -9.63 -3.14 28.89
CA ASP A 30 -8.20 -3.45 29.08
C ASP A 30 -7.41 -3.22 27.78
N GLY A 31 -8.04 -3.44 26.63
CA GLY A 31 -7.46 -3.20 25.30
C GLY A 31 -7.24 -1.73 24.94
N ILE A 32 -7.82 -0.80 25.70
CA ILE A 32 -7.67 0.66 25.53
C ILE A 32 -7.04 1.33 26.77
N SER A 33 -6.47 0.55 27.68
CA SER A 33 -5.72 1.08 28.83
C SER A 33 -4.58 1.99 28.34
N GLY A 34 -4.55 3.23 28.86
CA GLY A 34 -3.58 4.26 28.46
C GLY A 34 -3.92 5.03 27.18
N CYS A 35 -5.08 4.79 26.55
CA CYS A 35 -5.56 5.61 25.44
C CYS A 35 -6.13 6.95 25.94
N LEU A 36 -5.95 8.00 25.12
CA LEU A 36 -6.72 9.23 25.29
C LEU A 36 -8.18 8.96 24.87
N GLN A 37 -9.14 9.35 25.71
CA GLN A 37 -10.56 9.20 25.43
C GLN A 37 -11.18 10.55 25.08
N PHE A 38 -12.04 10.54 24.06
CA PHE A 38 -12.85 11.69 23.63
C PHE A 38 -14.30 11.20 23.54
N ASP A 39 -15.16 11.71 24.40
CA ASP A 39 -16.57 11.31 24.55
C ASP A 39 -17.56 12.37 24.03
N ASN A 40 -17.15 13.63 23.96
CA ASN A 40 -17.94 14.72 23.40
C ASN A 40 -17.57 14.98 21.92
N VAL A 41 -18.00 14.09 21.03
CA VAL A 41 -17.75 14.23 19.58
C VAL A 41 -18.87 15.07 18.94
N PRO A 42 -18.55 16.21 18.28
CA PRO A 42 -19.56 17.02 17.59
C PRO A 42 -20.25 16.22 16.49
N GLY A 43 -21.48 16.61 16.14
CA GLY A 43 -22.23 16.04 15.04
C GLY A 43 -21.49 16.16 13.69
N TYR A 44 -21.91 15.37 12.71
CA TYR A 44 -21.23 15.29 11.40
C TYR A 44 -21.06 16.65 10.71
N HIS A 45 -22.04 17.54 10.88
CA HIS A 45 -22.09 18.88 10.29
C HIS A 45 -21.50 19.98 11.17
N ASP A 46 -21.20 19.67 12.44
CA ASP A 46 -20.69 20.67 13.37
C ASP A 46 -19.22 21.01 13.05
N PRO A 47 -18.75 22.20 13.45
CA PRO A 47 -17.32 22.51 13.43
C PRO A 47 -16.57 21.48 14.28
N GLN A 48 -15.56 20.84 13.70
CA GLN A 48 -14.71 19.90 14.41
C GLN A 48 -13.33 20.51 14.62
N LEU A 49 -12.86 20.46 15.85
CA LEU A 49 -11.47 20.76 16.20
C LEU A 49 -10.62 19.53 15.91
N TYR A 50 -9.61 19.68 15.05
CA TYR A 50 -8.66 18.61 14.76
C TYR A 50 -7.56 18.61 15.82
N ILE A 51 -7.33 17.45 16.42
CA ILE A 51 -6.30 17.30 17.45
C ILE A 51 -4.94 17.13 16.76
N PRO A 52 -3.94 17.99 17.06
CA PRO A 52 -2.64 17.88 16.44
C PRO A 52 -1.95 16.58 16.89
N THR A 53 -1.47 15.80 15.92
CA THR A 53 -0.80 14.51 16.18
C THR A 53 0.51 14.63 16.97
N SER A 54 1.04 15.86 17.14
CA SER A 54 2.15 16.13 18.06
C SER A 54 1.80 15.83 19.53
N LEU A 55 0.52 15.83 19.90
CA LEU A 55 0.07 15.51 21.25
C LEU A 55 0.00 14.00 21.53
N PHE A 56 0.15 13.16 20.50
CA PHE A 56 -0.03 11.72 20.63
C PHE A 56 1.26 11.05 21.07
N ARG A 57 1.37 10.78 22.38
CA ARG A 57 2.57 10.20 23.01
C ARG A 57 2.94 8.80 22.49
N ASN A 58 1.93 8.01 22.10
CA ASN A 58 2.10 6.63 21.67
C ASN A 58 2.06 6.45 20.14
N MET A 59 2.16 7.55 19.38
CA MET A 59 2.22 7.47 17.92
C MET A 59 3.63 7.05 17.49
N VAL A 60 3.74 5.93 16.78
CA VAL A 60 5.01 5.50 16.20
C VAL A 60 5.26 6.33 14.96
N ARG A 61 6.43 6.97 14.89
CA ARG A 61 6.86 7.75 13.74
C ARG A 61 7.98 7.00 13.03
N THR A 62 7.83 6.81 11.73
CA THR A 62 8.89 6.36 10.84
C THR A 62 9.26 7.51 9.90
N PRO A 63 10.38 7.43 9.16
CA PRO A 63 10.72 8.45 8.16
C PRO A 63 9.64 8.69 7.09
N HIS A 64 8.75 7.72 6.85
CA HIS A 64 7.77 7.76 5.77
C HIS A 64 6.34 7.50 6.22
N SER A 65 6.10 7.29 7.52
CA SER A 65 4.77 6.98 8.01
C SER A 65 4.56 7.31 9.48
N ARG A 66 3.29 7.42 9.85
CA ARG A 66 2.83 7.59 11.23
C ARG A 66 1.84 6.49 11.53
N ILE A 67 2.08 5.74 12.60
CA ILE A 67 1.25 4.60 13.00
C ILE A 67 0.55 4.96 14.31
N LEU A 68 -0.77 4.87 14.26
CA LEU A 68 -1.70 5.18 15.33
C LEU A 68 -2.46 3.91 15.71
N ARG A 69 -2.68 3.69 17.00
CA ARG A 69 -3.67 2.73 17.48
C ARG A 69 -4.90 3.52 17.91
N MET A 70 -6.04 3.17 17.35
CA MET A 70 -7.31 3.88 17.60
C MET A 70 -8.39 2.87 18.02
N GLY A 71 -9.34 3.35 18.82
CA GLY A 71 -10.53 2.61 19.21
C GLY A 71 -11.76 3.49 18.98
N ILE A 72 -12.81 2.94 18.39
CA ILE A 72 -14.10 3.63 18.23
C ILE A 72 -15.21 2.76 18.83
N VAL A 73 -16.04 3.34 19.68
CA VAL A 73 -17.25 2.71 20.23
C VAL A 73 -18.46 3.42 19.65
N GLY A 74 -19.41 2.66 19.12
CA GLY A 74 -20.60 3.20 18.46
C GLY A 74 -21.35 2.11 17.71
N VAL A 75 -22.65 2.27 17.49
CA VAL A 75 -23.48 1.23 16.83
C VAL A 75 -23.35 1.25 15.30
N ASN A 76 -23.00 2.40 14.73
CA ASN A 76 -22.77 2.64 13.30
C ASN A 76 -21.93 3.92 13.11
N ASP A 77 -21.48 4.15 11.88
CA ASP A 77 -20.90 5.41 11.40
C ASP A 77 -19.73 5.90 12.28
N GLY A 78 -18.78 5.00 12.56
CA GLY A 78 -17.51 5.36 13.20
C GLY A 78 -16.67 6.22 12.27
N ILE A 79 -16.80 7.55 12.41
CA ILE A 79 -16.18 8.52 11.52
C ILE A 79 -14.95 9.13 12.18
N PHE A 80 -13.83 9.14 11.47
CA PHE A 80 -12.66 9.93 11.85
C PHE A 80 -12.09 10.62 10.63
N ARG A 81 -11.44 11.77 10.87
CA ARG A 81 -10.88 12.60 9.83
C ARG A 81 -9.44 12.98 10.16
N TYR A 82 -8.64 13.16 9.13
CA TYR A 82 -7.28 13.68 9.26
C TYR A 82 -6.99 14.67 8.14
N GLY A 83 -6.23 15.70 8.49
CA GLY A 83 -5.96 16.87 7.64
C GLY A 83 -4.68 17.56 8.07
N ARG A 84 -4.38 18.71 7.44
CA ARG A 84 -3.15 19.47 7.72
C ARG A 84 -3.37 20.59 8.73
N SER A 85 -4.58 21.11 8.82
CA SER A 85 -4.96 22.17 9.77
C SER A 85 -5.74 21.65 10.98
N ALA A 86 -5.62 22.39 12.09
CA ALA A 86 -6.50 22.23 13.26
C ALA A 86 -7.96 22.62 12.95
N PHE A 87 -8.14 23.50 11.94
CA PHE A 87 -9.42 24.00 11.46
C PHE A 87 -9.41 23.99 9.93
N PRO A 88 -9.78 22.88 9.29
CA PRO A 88 -9.90 22.79 7.85
C PRO A 88 -11.12 23.58 7.37
N ALA A 89 -10.96 24.91 7.30
CA ALA A 89 -11.94 25.84 6.77
C ALA A 89 -11.61 26.20 5.31
N ASN A 90 -12.55 26.85 4.63
CA ASN A 90 -12.33 27.48 3.32
C ASN A 90 -11.88 26.54 2.20
N GLY A 91 -12.42 25.31 2.18
CA GLY A 91 -12.15 24.36 1.10
C GLY A 91 -10.85 23.55 1.29
N GLU A 92 -10.27 23.55 2.49
CA GLU A 92 -9.25 22.56 2.80
C GLU A 92 -9.83 21.15 2.67
N GLN A 93 -9.04 20.29 2.02
CA GLN A 93 -9.39 18.91 1.81
C GLN A 93 -8.87 18.05 2.95
N VAL A 94 -9.76 17.29 3.56
CA VAL A 94 -9.45 16.31 4.59
C VAL A 94 -9.80 14.93 4.11
N VAL A 95 -9.16 13.94 4.69
CA VAL A 95 -9.55 12.56 4.48
C VAL A 95 -10.53 12.16 5.57
N GLU A 96 -11.65 11.59 5.16
CA GLU A 96 -12.66 10.99 6.03
C GLU A 96 -12.66 9.49 5.85
N SER A 97 -12.59 8.76 6.96
CA SER A 97 -12.83 7.32 7.02
C SER A 97 -14.12 7.07 7.78
N VAL A 98 -15.01 6.29 7.18
CA VAL A 98 -16.29 5.86 7.76
C VAL A 98 -16.20 4.36 7.99
N LEU A 99 -16.25 3.93 9.25
CA LEU A 99 -16.24 2.53 9.66
C LEU A 99 -17.63 2.09 10.08
N GLY A 100 -18.13 0.99 9.50
CA GLY A 100 -19.46 0.48 9.79
C GLY A 100 -20.56 1.52 9.53
N GLY A 101 -20.47 2.22 8.40
CA GLY A 101 -21.55 3.07 7.90
C GLY A 101 -22.69 2.27 7.27
N TRP A 102 -23.74 2.98 6.87
CA TRP A 102 -24.94 2.41 6.23
C TRP A 102 -25.50 1.23 7.04
N SER A 103 -25.91 1.51 8.27
CA SER A 103 -26.39 0.47 9.20
C SER A 103 -25.33 -0.61 9.48
N ASN A 104 -24.06 -0.21 9.57
CA ASN A 104 -22.94 -1.09 9.89
C ASN A 104 -22.70 -2.20 8.84
N THR A 105 -23.03 -1.94 7.58
CA THR A 105 -22.83 -2.91 6.48
C THR A 105 -21.65 -2.55 5.58
N LYS A 106 -21.16 -1.31 5.62
CA LYS A 106 -20.08 -0.86 4.74
C LYS A 106 -19.10 0.04 5.44
N SER A 107 -17.94 0.22 4.82
CA SER A 107 -16.94 1.20 5.23
C SER A 107 -16.40 1.90 4.00
N ALA A 108 -16.07 3.18 4.14
CA ALA A 108 -15.63 4.00 3.02
C ALA A 108 -14.55 4.99 3.45
N GLY A 109 -13.68 5.33 2.50
CA GLY A 109 -12.76 6.44 2.60
C GLY A 109 -13.11 7.48 1.56
N ARG A 110 -13.05 8.73 1.97
CA ARG A 110 -13.55 9.86 1.19
C ARG A 110 -12.57 11.01 1.29
N LEU A 111 -12.50 11.80 0.22
CA LEU A 111 -12.04 13.18 0.31
C LEU A 111 -13.22 14.04 0.68
N GLN A 112 -13.10 14.75 1.79
CA GLN A 112 -14.08 15.73 2.20
C GLN A 112 -13.50 17.13 2.00
N VAL A 113 -14.29 18.00 1.40
CA VAL A 113 -13.99 19.43 1.28
C VAL A 113 -15.09 20.19 2.01
N ARG A 114 -14.71 20.98 3.01
CA ARG A 114 -15.65 21.82 3.77
C ARG A 114 -15.63 23.25 3.24
N ARG A 115 -16.70 23.64 2.53
CA ARG A 115 -16.99 25.03 2.12
C ARG A 115 -18.29 25.46 2.81
N ARG A 116 -19.17 26.21 2.12
CA ARG A 116 -20.56 26.43 2.57
C ARG A 116 -21.34 25.12 2.69
N ASN A 117 -21.04 24.15 1.82
CA ASN A 117 -21.58 22.79 1.86
C ASN A 117 -20.43 21.78 2.06
N ILE A 118 -20.77 20.60 2.59
CA ILE A 118 -19.84 19.47 2.69
C ILE A 118 -19.88 18.71 1.37
N GLU A 119 -18.75 18.65 0.69
CA GLU A 119 -18.57 17.86 -0.53
C GLU A 119 -17.77 16.61 -0.20
N ASN A 120 -18.32 15.44 -0.50
CA ASN A 120 -17.66 14.16 -0.27
C ASN A 120 -17.40 13.46 -1.61
N THR A 121 -16.14 13.15 -1.89
CA THR A 121 -15.74 12.31 -3.02
C THR A 121 -15.35 10.94 -2.48
N VAL A 122 -16.11 9.90 -2.82
CA VAL A 122 -15.78 8.52 -2.41
C VAL A 122 -14.53 8.07 -3.16
N LEU A 123 -13.53 7.62 -2.41
CA LEU A 123 -12.31 7.07 -2.96
C LEU A 123 -12.38 5.55 -3.05
N LYS A 124 -12.90 4.92 -1.99
CA LYS A 124 -13.12 3.49 -1.91
C LYS A 124 -14.25 3.19 -0.95
N GLU A 125 -15.05 2.19 -1.30
CA GLU A 125 -16.08 1.60 -0.47
C GLU A 125 -15.88 0.07 -0.47
N THR A 126 -16.13 -0.55 0.67
CA THR A 126 -16.07 -2.00 0.83
C THR A 126 -17.17 -2.46 1.78
N GLU A 127 -17.81 -3.58 1.46
CA GLU A 127 -18.76 -4.26 2.36
C GLU A 127 -18.02 -4.77 3.61
N THR A 128 -18.61 -4.54 4.79
CA THR A 128 -17.99 -4.85 6.08
C THR A 128 -18.93 -5.62 6.99
N PRO A 129 -18.45 -6.68 7.66
CA PRO A 129 -19.29 -7.48 8.53
C PRO A 129 -19.51 -6.76 9.87
N ARG A 130 -20.57 -5.94 10.00
CA ARG A 130 -21.05 -5.32 11.25
C ARG A 130 -19.96 -5.06 12.30
N ILE A 131 -18.94 -4.32 11.90
CA ILE A 131 -17.68 -4.18 12.65
C ILE A 131 -17.80 -3.25 13.87
N MET A 132 -18.83 -2.40 13.89
CA MET A 132 -19.11 -1.46 14.97
C MET A 132 -20.02 -2.07 16.04
N SER A 133 -19.82 -1.66 17.30
CA SER A 133 -20.66 -2.05 18.44
C SER A 133 -20.74 -0.93 19.48
N GLY A 134 -21.94 -0.73 20.05
CA GLY A 134 -22.16 0.21 21.14
C GLY A 134 -21.56 -0.24 22.48
N SER A 135 -21.19 -1.52 22.62
CA SER A 135 -20.66 -2.09 23.87
C SER A 135 -19.22 -2.58 23.77
N ARG A 136 -18.63 -2.57 22.56
CA ARG A 136 -17.26 -3.04 22.34
C ARG A 136 -16.51 -2.09 21.40
N PRO A 137 -15.32 -1.59 21.76
CA PRO A 137 -14.52 -0.77 20.87
C PRO A 137 -14.03 -1.59 19.68
N LEU A 138 -14.21 -1.04 18.47
CA LEU A 138 -13.47 -1.45 17.30
C LEU A 138 -12.05 -0.88 17.42
N VAL A 139 -11.08 -1.74 17.76
CA VAL A 139 -9.67 -1.37 17.85
C VAL A 139 -8.95 -1.70 16.55
N PHE A 140 -8.19 -0.74 16.03
CA PHE A 140 -7.43 -0.88 14.80
C PHE A 140 -6.11 -0.11 14.85
N LYS A 141 -5.15 -0.55 14.02
CA LYS A 141 -3.94 0.23 13.71
C LYS A 141 -4.14 0.96 12.39
N MET A 142 -3.86 2.25 12.39
CA MET A 142 -3.89 3.14 11.24
C MET A 142 -2.47 3.56 10.92
N GLU A 143 -1.99 3.24 9.72
CA GLU A 143 -0.72 3.75 9.21
C GLU A 143 -0.99 4.79 8.13
N VAL A 144 -0.51 6.01 8.35
CA VAL A 144 -0.57 7.14 7.42
C VAL A 144 0.78 7.26 6.74
N PHE A 145 0.87 7.12 5.42
CA PHE A 145 2.12 7.34 4.70
C PHE A 145 2.32 8.81 4.31
N ASP A 146 3.52 9.31 4.57
CA ASP A 146 3.94 10.67 4.23
C ASP A 146 4.43 10.69 2.77
N ASN A 147 3.59 11.21 1.86
CA ASN A 147 3.85 11.53 0.43
C ASN A 147 4.50 10.44 -0.47
N ALA A 148 4.99 9.32 0.06
CA ALA A 148 5.90 8.41 -0.62
C ALA A 148 5.20 7.63 -1.77
N ILE A 149 3.90 7.42 -1.63
CA ILE A 149 3.03 6.81 -2.64
C ILE A 149 2.02 7.80 -3.23
N LYS A 150 2.24 9.11 -3.02
CA LYS A 150 1.37 10.15 -3.54
C LYS A 150 1.44 10.15 -5.07
N GLY A 151 0.27 10.13 -5.71
CA GLY A 151 0.16 10.12 -7.17
C GLY A 151 0.33 8.73 -7.81
N CYS A 152 0.66 7.69 -7.03
CA CYS A 152 0.64 6.32 -7.51
C CYS A 152 -0.79 5.82 -7.71
N ARG A 153 -0.99 4.96 -8.70
CA ARG A 153 -2.16 4.09 -8.80
C ARG A 153 -2.00 2.90 -7.85
N GLN A 154 -3.11 2.34 -7.36
CA GLN A 154 -3.12 1.17 -6.48
C GLN A 154 -3.72 -0.05 -7.19
N PHE A 155 -3.15 -1.23 -6.92
CA PHE A 155 -3.67 -2.53 -7.31
C PHE A 155 -3.62 -3.49 -6.11
N ASP A 156 -4.79 -3.80 -5.54
CA ASP A 156 -4.95 -4.57 -4.30
C ASP A 156 -5.67 -5.92 -4.47
N ASN A 157 -6.44 -6.09 -5.53
CA ASN A 157 -7.01 -7.38 -5.92
C ASN A 157 -6.03 -8.21 -6.76
N VAL A 158 -4.87 -8.50 -6.19
CA VAL A 158 -3.75 -9.17 -6.88
C VAL A 158 -4.09 -10.65 -7.14
N PRO A 159 -4.12 -11.11 -8.41
CA PRO A 159 -4.35 -12.51 -8.74
C PRO A 159 -3.23 -13.42 -8.21
N GLY A 160 -3.59 -14.65 -7.82
CA GLY A 160 -2.64 -15.69 -7.45
C GLY A 160 -1.76 -16.13 -8.62
N TYR A 161 -0.67 -16.82 -8.33
CA TYR A 161 0.37 -17.18 -9.30
C TYR A 161 -0.17 -17.89 -10.55
N ASN A 162 -1.14 -18.78 -10.31
CA ASN A 162 -1.80 -19.61 -11.32
C ASN A 162 -3.15 -19.04 -11.79
N ASP A 163 -3.56 -17.87 -11.33
CA ASP A 163 -4.82 -17.27 -11.78
C ASP A 163 -4.66 -16.62 -13.16
N THR A 164 -5.77 -16.15 -13.72
CA THR A 164 -5.72 -15.30 -14.91
C THR A 164 -5.16 -13.93 -14.51
N GLN A 165 -4.04 -13.55 -15.12
CA GLN A 165 -3.33 -12.32 -14.79
C GLN A 165 -3.92 -11.13 -15.55
N VAL A 166 -3.86 -9.95 -14.92
CA VAL A 166 -4.26 -8.70 -15.55
C VAL A 166 -3.00 -7.98 -16.04
N TYR A 167 -2.73 -8.09 -17.34
CA TYR A 167 -1.64 -7.36 -18.00
C TYR A 167 -2.11 -5.97 -18.44
N MET A 168 -1.52 -4.93 -17.87
CA MET A 168 -1.83 -3.53 -18.14
C MET A 168 -0.82 -2.95 -19.13
N ALA A 169 -1.30 -2.30 -20.18
CA ALA A 169 -0.43 -1.63 -21.16
C ALA A 169 0.32 -0.48 -20.51
N THR A 170 1.66 -0.50 -20.54
CA THR A 170 2.50 0.54 -19.94
C THR A 170 2.43 1.86 -20.70
N THR A 171 1.88 1.87 -21.92
CA THR A 171 1.54 3.07 -22.68
C THR A 171 0.45 3.91 -22.02
N THR A 172 -0.37 3.32 -21.14
CA THR A 172 -1.44 4.02 -20.40
C THR A 172 -0.96 4.67 -19.10
N PHE A 173 0.31 4.48 -18.76
CA PHE A 173 0.92 4.99 -17.53
C PHE A 173 1.44 6.41 -17.75
N ALA A 174 1.12 7.31 -16.82
CA ALA A 174 1.44 8.73 -16.88
C ALA A 174 2.90 9.02 -16.46
N ASN A 175 3.47 8.20 -15.57
CA ASN A 175 4.72 8.46 -14.87
C ASN A 175 5.86 7.52 -15.30
N VAL A 176 5.90 7.14 -16.58
CA VAL A 176 6.99 6.31 -17.12
C VAL A 176 8.11 7.20 -17.64
N GLY A 177 9.28 7.07 -17.05
CA GLY A 177 10.52 7.69 -17.54
C GLY A 177 10.92 7.01 -18.83
N ARG A 178 11.31 7.78 -19.85
CA ARG A 178 11.69 7.25 -21.16
C ARG A 178 13.01 7.85 -21.58
N THR A 179 13.96 7.01 -21.92
CA THR A 179 15.15 7.37 -22.70
C THR A 179 15.01 6.80 -24.11
N SER A 180 15.98 7.03 -24.99
CA SER A 180 15.99 6.43 -26.32
C SER A 180 15.97 4.89 -26.28
N ASN A 181 16.51 4.28 -25.23
CA ASN A 181 16.76 2.84 -25.15
C ASN A 181 16.18 2.16 -23.91
N SER A 182 15.59 2.92 -22.97
CA SER A 182 15.05 2.37 -21.74
C SER A 182 13.78 3.06 -21.26
N ARG A 183 13.04 2.35 -20.42
CA ARG A 183 11.88 2.80 -19.68
C ARG A 183 12.17 2.60 -18.19
N SER A 184 11.90 3.65 -17.43
CA SER A 184 12.03 3.65 -15.98
C SER A 184 10.66 3.71 -15.34
N PHE A 185 10.43 2.83 -14.39
CA PHE A 185 9.19 2.70 -13.66
C PHE A 185 9.46 2.83 -12.17
N ARG A 186 8.52 3.41 -11.42
CA ARG A 186 8.55 3.43 -9.96
C ARG A 186 7.36 2.65 -9.42
N PHE A 187 7.64 1.78 -8.45
CA PHE A 187 6.66 0.91 -7.82
C PHE A 187 6.74 0.98 -6.30
N GLY A 188 5.64 0.62 -5.65
CA GLY A 188 5.56 0.32 -4.23
C GLY A 188 4.96 -1.07 -4.01
N ILE A 189 5.49 -1.84 -3.07
CA ILE A 189 4.91 -3.14 -2.67
C ILE A 189 4.72 -3.18 -1.16
N VAL A 190 3.49 -3.44 -0.70
CA VAL A 190 3.17 -3.71 0.70
C VAL A 190 2.75 -5.16 0.85
N GLY A 191 3.43 -5.88 1.73
CA GLY A 191 3.10 -7.26 2.09
C GLY A 191 4.29 -7.98 2.72
N PRO A 192 4.08 -9.23 3.18
CA PRO A 192 5.11 -9.94 3.94
C PRO A 192 6.23 -10.54 3.08
N ASN A 193 5.94 -10.98 1.85
CA ASN A 193 6.85 -11.70 0.96
C ASN A 193 6.22 -11.85 -0.46
N ASP A 194 7.00 -12.37 -1.41
CA ASP A 194 6.59 -12.83 -2.74
C ASP A 194 5.85 -11.77 -3.58
N GLY A 195 6.38 -10.55 -3.59
CA GLY A 195 5.95 -9.49 -4.51
C GLY A 195 6.41 -9.77 -5.93
N ILE A 196 5.53 -10.31 -6.77
CA ILE A 196 5.86 -10.70 -8.15
C ILE A 196 5.38 -9.66 -9.16
N ILE A 197 6.26 -9.28 -10.08
CA ILE A 197 5.99 -8.38 -11.21
C ILE A 197 6.33 -9.13 -12.50
N ARG A 198 5.44 -9.13 -13.49
CA ARG A 198 5.68 -9.72 -14.81
C ARG A 198 5.66 -8.67 -15.89
N PHE A 199 6.59 -8.73 -16.83
CA PHE A 199 6.67 -7.91 -18.03
C PHE A 199 6.45 -8.75 -19.29
N GLY A 200 5.54 -8.33 -20.16
CA GLY A 200 5.15 -9.05 -21.37
C GLY A 200 4.86 -8.15 -22.57
N ARG A 201 4.67 -8.76 -23.74
CA ARG A 201 4.41 -8.06 -25.02
C ARG A 201 2.93 -7.89 -25.35
N SER A 202 2.05 -8.62 -24.67
CA SER A 202 0.61 -8.65 -24.96
C SER A 202 -0.21 -8.71 -23.67
N THR A 203 -1.52 -8.46 -23.78
CA THR A 203 -2.48 -8.60 -22.67
C THR A 203 -2.70 -10.06 -22.26
N TYR A 204 -2.33 -11.01 -23.13
CA TYR A 204 -2.52 -12.45 -22.93
C TYR A 204 -1.29 -13.22 -23.44
N PRO A 205 -0.15 -13.16 -22.73
CA PRO A 205 1.11 -13.74 -23.19
C PRO A 205 1.14 -15.27 -22.96
N PHE A 206 0.11 -15.98 -23.43
CA PHE A 206 0.12 -17.44 -23.48
C PHE A 206 1.05 -17.91 -24.57
N ASP A 207 1.82 -18.96 -24.28
CA ASP A 207 2.83 -19.54 -25.15
C ASP A 207 3.97 -18.56 -25.50
N GLU A 208 4.04 -17.42 -24.80
CA GLU A 208 5.07 -16.40 -24.91
C GLU A 208 5.92 -16.33 -23.64
N ALA A 209 7.19 -15.97 -23.81
CA ALA A 209 8.08 -15.72 -22.69
C ALA A 209 7.81 -14.32 -22.09
N VAL A 210 7.56 -14.29 -20.78
CA VAL A 210 7.53 -13.07 -19.98
C VAL A 210 8.72 -13.04 -19.03
N VAL A 211 9.12 -11.84 -18.65
CA VAL A 211 10.10 -11.63 -17.58
C VAL A 211 9.35 -11.54 -16.26
N GLU A 212 9.69 -12.40 -15.30
CA GLU A 212 9.14 -12.40 -13.95
C GLU A 212 10.21 -11.94 -12.97
N LEU A 213 9.88 -10.93 -12.17
CA LEU A 213 10.67 -10.47 -11.03
C LEU A 213 9.94 -10.84 -9.75
N VAL A 214 10.61 -11.60 -8.89
CA VAL A 214 10.15 -11.94 -7.55
C VAL A 214 10.92 -11.06 -6.57
N VAL A 215 10.21 -10.21 -5.84
CA VAL A 215 10.76 -9.32 -4.82
C VAL A 215 10.41 -9.87 -3.44
N GLY A 216 11.43 -10.13 -2.61
CA GLY A 216 11.22 -10.69 -1.28
C GLY A 216 10.59 -12.09 -1.29
N GLY A 217 11.02 -12.96 -2.21
CA GLY A 217 10.61 -14.36 -2.24
C GLY A 217 11.18 -15.20 -1.10
N TRP A 218 10.69 -16.43 -0.97
CA TRP A 218 11.09 -17.40 0.08
C TRP A 218 11.03 -16.79 1.48
N ARG A 219 9.82 -16.37 1.88
CA ARG A 219 9.61 -15.68 3.16
C ARG A 219 10.50 -14.43 3.31
N ASN A 220 10.62 -13.66 2.23
CA ASN A 220 11.34 -12.38 2.23
C ASN A 220 12.85 -12.51 2.46
N THR A 221 13.47 -13.51 1.86
CA THR A 221 14.92 -13.76 1.95
C THR A 221 15.66 -13.52 0.64
N GLN A 222 14.97 -13.54 -0.50
CA GLN A 222 15.60 -13.49 -1.82
C GLN A 222 14.83 -12.61 -2.81
N SER A 223 15.52 -12.16 -3.85
CA SER A 223 14.90 -11.61 -5.05
C SER A 223 15.42 -12.36 -6.27
N VAL A 224 14.53 -12.60 -7.23
CA VAL A 224 14.79 -13.48 -8.37
C VAL A 224 14.24 -12.90 -9.66
N ALA A 225 15.00 -13.04 -10.74
CA ALA A 225 14.54 -12.83 -12.10
C ALA A 225 14.40 -14.18 -12.79
N ARG A 226 13.28 -14.38 -13.49
CA ARG A 226 12.99 -15.59 -14.26
C ARG A 226 12.46 -15.21 -15.64
N ARG A 227 12.68 -16.10 -16.59
CA ARG A 227 11.87 -16.16 -17.79
C ARG A 227 10.76 -17.18 -17.56
N GLN A 228 9.53 -16.71 -17.51
CA GLN A 228 8.37 -17.57 -17.37
C GLN A 228 7.73 -17.76 -18.73
N THR A 229 7.37 -18.98 -19.10
CA THR A 229 6.43 -19.25 -20.22
C THR A 229 5.22 -19.97 -19.68
N ARG A 230 4.02 -19.51 -20.01
CA ARG A 230 2.77 -20.12 -19.56
C ARG A 230 1.93 -20.52 -20.75
N ARG A 231 1.48 -21.77 -20.75
CA ARG A 231 0.66 -22.34 -21.82
C ARG A 231 -0.82 -22.14 -21.53
N ARG A 232 -1.65 -22.32 -22.57
CA ARG A 232 -3.11 -22.22 -22.47
C ARG A 232 -3.75 -23.28 -21.56
N ASP A 233 -3.09 -24.42 -21.39
CA ASP A 233 -3.48 -25.47 -20.44
C ASP A 233 -3.09 -25.15 -18.98
N HIS A 234 -2.67 -23.91 -18.72
CA HIS A 234 -2.20 -23.40 -17.43
C HIS A 234 -0.88 -24.01 -16.92
N THR A 235 -0.24 -24.91 -17.66
CA THR A 235 1.13 -25.32 -17.34
C THR A 235 2.10 -24.16 -17.54
N TYR A 236 3.16 -24.11 -16.74
CA TYR A 236 4.17 -23.08 -16.84
C TYR A 236 5.57 -23.66 -16.68
N ASN A 237 6.54 -22.99 -17.28
CA ASN A 237 7.96 -23.25 -17.11
C ASN A 237 8.66 -21.98 -16.66
N ASN A 238 9.54 -22.11 -15.68
CA ASN A 238 10.31 -21.02 -15.10
C ASN A 238 11.80 -21.30 -15.30
N VAL A 239 12.45 -20.48 -16.12
CA VAL A 239 13.90 -20.50 -16.29
C VAL A 239 14.51 -19.44 -15.40
N LEU A 240 15.37 -19.83 -14.46
CA LEU A 240 16.08 -18.90 -13.59
C LEU A 240 17.08 -18.06 -14.40
N LEU A 241 16.99 -16.74 -14.28
CA LEU A 241 17.95 -15.81 -14.88
C LEU A 241 18.94 -15.29 -13.84
N LYS A 242 18.44 -14.94 -12.65
CA LYS A 242 19.25 -14.44 -11.54
C LYS A 242 18.57 -14.66 -10.20
N GLU A 243 19.35 -14.95 -9.17
CA GLU A 243 18.94 -14.97 -7.77
C GLU A 243 19.92 -14.13 -6.95
N ALA A 244 19.41 -13.41 -5.94
CA ALA A 244 20.20 -12.69 -4.98
C ALA A 244 19.56 -12.75 -3.59
N SER A 245 20.41 -12.76 -2.55
CA SER A 245 19.95 -12.66 -1.16
C SER A 245 19.51 -11.23 -0.86
N THR A 246 18.24 -11.06 -0.48
CA THR A 246 17.62 -9.77 -0.13
C THR A 246 16.73 -9.94 1.10
N PRO A 247 17.31 -10.20 2.28
CA PRO A 247 16.54 -10.46 3.49
C PRO A 247 15.77 -9.24 3.97
N GLN A 248 14.55 -9.49 4.44
CA GLN A 248 13.68 -8.49 5.09
C GLN A 248 13.38 -7.28 4.20
N LEU A 249 13.22 -7.53 2.90
CA LEU A 249 13.04 -6.48 1.91
C LEU A 249 11.62 -5.89 1.91
N LEU A 250 10.60 -6.74 1.92
CA LEU A 250 9.18 -6.34 2.00
C LEU A 250 8.70 -6.17 3.45
N CYS A 251 7.67 -5.34 3.65
CA CYS A 251 7.06 -5.13 4.96
C CYS A 251 5.53 -5.19 4.86
N ARG A 252 4.90 -5.80 5.87
CA ARG A 252 3.44 -5.91 5.94
C ARG A 252 2.76 -4.55 6.00
N SER A 253 3.38 -3.58 6.66
CA SER A 253 2.74 -2.31 6.95
C SER A 253 3.37 -1.14 6.20
N ARG A 254 4.54 -1.30 5.56
CA ARG A 254 5.25 -0.22 4.85
C ARG A 254 5.55 -0.59 3.40
N PRO A 255 5.30 0.29 2.42
CA PRO A 255 5.66 0.02 1.03
C PRO A 255 7.19 -0.02 0.90
N LEU A 256 7.69 -1.06 0.25
CA LEU A 256 8.98 -0.98 -0.41
C LEU A 256 8.78 -0.16 -1.68
N LEU A 257 9.35 1.04 -1.72
CA LEU A 257 9.40 1.86 -2.92
C LEU A 257 10.71 1.66 -3.66
N PHE A 258 10.63 1.47 -4.97
CA PHE A 258 11.81 1.24 -5.80
C PHE A 258 11.56 1.60 -7.26
N ARG A 259 12.65 1.93 -7.94
CA ARG A 259 12.73 2.18 -9.37
C ARG A 259 13.23 0.94 -10.10
N ILE A 260 12.69 0.68 -11.29
CA ILE A 260 13.17 -0.30 -12.25
C ILE A 260 13.58 0.43 -13.52
N ASP A 261 14.84 0.28 -13.94
CA ASP A 261 15.28 0.65 -15.29
C ASP A 261 15.38 -0.62 -16.14
N ASN A 262 14.55 -0.76 -17.16
CA ASN A 262 14.51 -1.98 -17.98
C ASN A 262 15.70 -2.14 -18.94
N GLY A 263 16.54 -1.11 -19.12
CA GLY A 263 17.72 -1.17 -19.98
C GLY A 263 18.84 -2.04 -19.41
N ARG A 264 19.04 -1.99 -18.08
CA ARG A 264 20.00 -2.84 -17.33
C ARG A 264 19.37 -3.68 -16.23
N VAL A 265 18.04 -3.70 -16.17
CA VAL A 265 17.22 -4.29 -15.11
C VAL A 265 17.80 -4.11 -13.73
N GLN A 266 17.80 -2.86 -13.28
CA GLN A 266 18.25 -2.47 -11.96
C GLN A 266 17.05 -2.11 -11.10
N LEU A 267 16.93 -2.76 -9.96
CA LEU A 267 15.94 -2.48 -8.93
C LEU A 267 16.64 -1.71 -7.81
N THR A 268 16.29 -0.44 -7.69
CA THR A 268 16.94 0.48 -6.74
C THR A 268 15.88 1.07 -5.83
N LYS A 269 16.05 0.91 -4.51
CA LYS A 269 15.12 1.52 -3.56
C LYS A 269 15.14 3.04 -3.71
N ASP A 270 14.01 3.67 -3.43
CA ASP A 270 13.96 5.12 -3.40
C ASP A 270 14.92 5.68 -2.34
N GLY A 271 15.60 6.78 -2.68
CA GLY A 271 16.66 7.36 -1.87
C GLY A 271 18.00 6.60 -1.88
N GLU A 272 18.05 5.37 -2.41
CA GLU A 272 19.31 4.61 -2.54
C GLU A 272 19.94 4.82 -3.92
N ARG A 273 21.27 4.82 -3.96
CA ARG A 273 22.06 4.92 -5.22
C ARG A 273 22.42 3.56 -5.80
N ARG A 274 22.49 2.52 -4.97
CA ARG A 274 22.92 1.18 -5.38
C ARG A 274 21.68 0.30 -5.55
N PRO A 275 21.58 -0.47 -6.64
CA PRO A 275 20.49 -1.43 -6.78
C PRO A 275 20.62 -2.51 -5.72
N PHE A 276 19.50 -2.94 -5.15
CA PHE A 276 19.45 -4.12 -4.29
C PHE A 276 19.37 -5.40 -5.12
N PHE A 277 18.99 -5.29 -6.40
CA PHE A 277 18.93 -6.39 -7.35
C PHE A 277 19.22 -5.88 -8.77
N GLU A 278 20.09 -6.57 -9.48
CA GLU A 278 20.46 -6.25 -10.86
C GLU A 278 20.66 -7.55 -11.64
N TYR A 279 20.17 -7.58 -12.89
CA TYR A 279 20.56 -8.61 -13.83
C TYR A 279 20.53 -8.08 -15.26
N SER A 280 21.26 -8.75 -16.14
CA SER A 280 21.19 -8.52 -17.58
C SER A 280 20.87 -9.84 -18.27
N ASP A 281 20.04 -9.75 -19.32
CA ASP A 281 19.77 -10.86 -20.23
C ASP A 281 20.22 -10.41 -21.62
N SER A 282 21.41 -10.87 -22.03
CA SER A 282 22.02 -10.48 -23.31
C SER A 282 21.25 -11.02 -24.52
N GLN A 283 20.37 -11.99 -24.32
CA GLN A 283 19.61 -12.61 -25.39
C GLN A 283 18.21 -11.99 -25.54
N TYR A 284 17.62 -11.46 -24.46
CA TYR A 284 16.25 -10.96 -24.47
C TYR A 284 16.11 -9.68 -23.63
N ALA A 285 15.85 -8.56 -24.29
CA ALA A 285 15.43 -7.34 -23.60
C ALA A 285 14.08 -7.55 -22.89
N ILE A 286 13.87 -6.87 -21.74
CA ILE A 286 12.58 -6.91 -21.06
C ILE A 286 11.50 -6.33 -21.98
N PRO A 287 10.46 -7.11 -22.33
CA PRO A 287 9.31 -6.58 -23.05
C PRO A 287 8.42 -5.78 -22.10
N ALA A 288 8.77 -4.53 -21.83
CA ALA A 288 8.07 -3.67 -20.88
C ALA A 288 6.84 -2.97 -21.49
N ASP A 289 6.13 -3.63 -22.43
CA ASP A 289 4.93 -3.10 -23.08
C ASP A 289 3.68 -3.35 -22.23
N TYR A 290 3.66 -4.45 -21.51
CA TYR A 290 2.64 -4.79 -20.54
C TYR A 290 3.27 -5.20 -19.21
N ILE A 291 2.59 -4.86 -18.12
CA ILE A 291 2.96 -5.27 -16.77
C ILE A 291 1.79 -5.97 -16.07
N ALA A 292 2.09 -7.01 -15.30
CA ALA A 292 1.14 -7.63 -14.39
C ALA A 292 1.73 -7.75 -12.98
N PHE A 293 0.85 -7.67 -11.99
CA PHE A 293 1.18 -7.89 -10.58
C PHE A 293 0.58 -9.21 -10.13
N VAL A 294 1.37 -10.00 -9.42
CA VAL A 294 1.03 -11.38 -9.09
C VAL A 294 1.39 -11.64 -7.63
N LYS A 295 0.59 -12.45 -6.93
CA LYS A 295 0.92 -12.96 -5.60
C LYS A 295 1.13 -14.47 -5.61
N PHE A 296 1.94 -14.97 -4.69
CA PHE A 296 2.04 -16.42 -4.48
C PHE A 296 0.94 -16.90 -3.53
N ASP A 297 1.13 -16.72 -2.23
CA ASP A 297 0.26 -17.23 -1.16
C ASP A 297 -0.22 -16.15 -0.17
N VAL A 298 0.31 -14.93 -0.28
CA VAL A 298 0.04 -13.81 0.64
C VAL A 298 -0.61 -12.62 -0.05
N ASN A 299 -1.49 -11.93 0.66
CA ASN A 299 -2.09 -10.70 0.13
C ASN A 299 -1.06 -9.57 0.05
N LEU A 300 -1.00 -8.95 -1.12
CA LEU A 300 -0.09 -7.88 -1.49
C LEU A 300 -0.88 -6.68 -2.00
N ILE A 301 -0.25 -5.51 -1.92
CA ILE A 301 -0.76 -4.27 -2.50
C ILE A 301 0.37 -3.66 -3.30
N TYR A 302 0.07 -3.35 -4.56
CA TYR A 302 1.01 -2.69 -5.46
C TYR A 302 0.61 -1.24 -5.65
N PHE A 303 1.59 -0.38 -5.54
CA PHE A 303 1.54 0.99 -6.01
C PHE A 303 2.32 1.05 -7.31
N TYR A 304 1.73 1.58 -8.36
CA TYR A 304 2.31 1.60 -9.71
C TYR A 304 1.97 2.88 -10.43
N ASP A 305 2.64 3.12 -11.56
CA ASP A 305 2.52 4.39 -12.28
C ASP A 305 2.77 5.57 -11.31
N CYS A 306 3.77 5.43 -10.44
CA CYS A 306 4.13 6.42 -9.44
C CYS A 306 4.96 7.54 -10.06
N PRO A 307 4.76 8.81 -9.67
CA PRO A 307 5.64 9.91 -10.07
C PRO A 307 7.10 9.57 -9.79
N LEU A 308 7.95 9.73 -10.79
CA LEU A 308 9.40 9.64 -10.61
C LEU A 308 9.83 10.84 -9.78
N GLU A 309 10.55 10.61 -8.68
CA GLU A 309 11.12 11.72 -7.91
C GLU A 309 12.20 12.40 -8.78
N ASP A 310 12.10 13.72 -8.94
CA ASP A 310 13.12 14.50 -9.65
C ASP A 310 14.45 14.32 -8.90
N GLU A 311 15.55 14.10 -9.64
CA GLU A 311 16.90 14.03 -9.08
C GLU A 311 17.41 15.42 -8.66
N SER A 312 16.62 16.20 -7.93
CA SER A 312 17.11 17.38 -7.22
C SER A 312 17.84 16.91 -5.97
N VAL A 313 19.15 16.85 -6.09
CA VAL A 313 20.15 16.76 -5.02
C VAL A 313 19.72 17.61 -3.82
N ASP A 314 19.48 16.97 -2.68
CA ASP A 314 19.91 17.56 -1.42
C ASP A 314 20.56 16.50 -0.54
N SER A 315 21.74 16.87 -0.06
CA SER A 315 22.68 16.06 0.70
C SER A 315 22.30 16.03 2.17
N GLY A 316 22.14 14.85 2.77
CA GLY A 316 22.14 14.74 4.23
C GLY A 316 21.49 13.48 4.78
N ASP A 317 22.32 12.62 5.36
CA ASP A 317 21.99 11.54 6.30
C ASP A 317 21.08 10.39 5.84
N SER A 318 21.73 9.43 5.17
CA SER A 318 21.27 8.05 5.09
C SER A 318 21.36 7.35 6.46
N VAL A 319 20.30 7.42 7.26
CA VAL A 319 20.14 6.55 8.43
C VAL A 319 19.55 5.22 7.98
N LEU A 320 20.42 4.22 7.83
CA LEU A 320 20.07 2.80 7.67
C LEU A 320 19.21 2.34 8.85
N LEU A 321 17.90 2.18 8.67
CA LEU A 321 17.05 1.51 9.64
C LEU A 321 16.58 0.16 9.10
N ARG A 322 17.27 -0.89 9.56
CA ARG A 322 16.87 -2.29 9.42
C ARG A 322 15.54 -2.52 10.14
N CYS A 323 14.65 -3.29 9.54
CA CYS A 323 13.43 -3.76 10.17
C CYS A 323 13.78 -4.83 11.23
N SER A 324 14.18 -4.41 12.43
CA SER A 324 14.18 -5.27 13.60
C SER A 324 12.75 -5.34 14.15
N LEU A 325 12.24 -6.56 14.35
CA LEU A 325 10.92 -6.86 14.90
C LEU A 325 10.77 -6.36 16.35
N ALA A 326 9.55 -5.92 16.68
CA ALA A 326 8.95 -6.02 18.00
C ALA A 326 7.72 -6.94 17.88
#